data_AF-Q1KV57-F1
#
_entry.id   AF-Q1KV57-F1
#
_cell.length_a   1.000
_cell.length_b   1.000
_cell.length_c   1.000
_cell.angle_alpha   90.00
_cell.angle_beta   90.00
_cell.angle_gamma   90.00
#
_symmetry.space_group_name_H-M   'P 1'
#
loop_
_entity.id
_entity.type
_entity.pdbx_description
1 polymer ?
#
loop_
_entity_poly.entity_id
_entity_poly.type
_entity_poly.pdbx_seq_one_letter_code
_entity_poly.pdbx_strand_id
1 'polypeptide(L)'
;GVLVPPRRRNLCINLFSKKNYKMKDENNFQEDLLNAAFSQGKLLGKKYSNYSNEAYEAMKFSYADYSDIVKGTDMMNDLNKLNKELNTLLKETENGDISVDRKTWWDDNKNVVWNAMLCGYKTENENQQLNSSWCNVPDDDNIDQFLRWLTEWAQQYCKEKLIKAHIINTKC
;
A
#
# COMPACT_ATOMS: atom_id res chain seq x y z
N GLY A 1 14.10 -8.12 -16.22
CA GLY A 1 12.66 -8.09 -15.90
C GLY A 1 12.47 -7.49 -14.51
N VAL A 2 11.28 -6.95 -14.22
CA VAL A 2 10.93 -6.38 -12.90
C VAL A 2 10.55 -7.51 -11.94
N LEU A 3 11.06 -7.49 -10.70
CA LEU A 3 10.75 -8.48 -9.66
C LEU A 3 9.74 -7.91 -8.65
N VAL A 4 8.55 -8.50 -8.60
CA VAL A 4 7.49 -8.07 -7.65
C VAL A 4 7.83 -8.52 -6.23
N PRO A 5 7.91 -7.62 -5.23
CA PRO A 5 8.18 -7.96 -3.84
C PRO A 5 7.11 -8.90 -3.25
N PRO A 6 7.49 -9.84 -2.35
CA PRO A 6 6.52 -10.74 -1.70
C PRO A 6 5.39 -10.01 -0.97
N ARG A 7 5.66 -8.83 -0.39
CA ARG A 7 4.66 -7.99 0.28
C ARG A 7 3.60 -7.51 -0.71
N ARG A 8 4.00 -6.95 -1.87
CA ARG A 8 3.07 -6.51 -2.94
C ARG A 8 2.19 -7.65 -3.44
N ARG A 9 2.74 -8.86 -3.63
CA ARG A 9 1.98 -10.04 -4.08
C ARG A 9 0.88 -10.44 -3.09
N ASN A 10 1.10 -10.19 -1.81
CA ASN A 10 0.17 -10.51 -0.72
C ASN A 10 -0.55 -9.26 -0.19
N LEU A 11 -0.53 -8.15 -0.94
CA LEU A 11 -1.22 -6.92 -0.55
C LEU A 11 -2.73 -7.18 -0.44
N CYS A 12 -3.36 -6.72 0.64
CA CYS A 12 -4.80 -6.84 0.83
C CYS A 12 -5.56 -5.99 -0.19
N ILE A 13 -5.86 -6.53 -1.38
CA ILE A 13 -6.58 -5.82 -2.45
C ILE A 13 -7.91 -6.47 -2.82
N ASN A 14 -8.14 -7.71 -2.37
CA ASN A 14 -9.31 -8.52 -2.76
C ASN A 14 -10.66 -7.84 -2.49
N LEU A 15 -10.71 -6.94 -1.51
CA LEU A 15 -11.93 -6.20 -1.14
C LEU A 15 -12.42 -5.28 -2.26
N PHE A 16 -11.51 -4.75 -3.08
CA PHE A 16 -11.87 -3.89 -4.21
C PHE A 16 -11.48 -4.49 -5.58
N SER A 17 -10.40 -5.26 -5.68
CA SER A 17 -9.91 -5.78 -6.97
C SER A 17 -10.81 -6.84 -7.61
N LYS A 18 -11.63 -7.53 -6.80
CA LYS A 18 -12.55 -8.58 -7.25
C LYS A 18 -13.99 -8.09 -7.41
N LYS A 19 -14.29 -6.85 -7.01
CA LYS A 19 -15.62 -6.25 -7.16
C LYS A 19 -15.81 -5.69 -8.56
N ASN A 20 -17.05 -5.33 -8.86
CA ASN A 20 -17.41 -4.59 -10.07
C ASN A 20 -17.93 -3.23 -9.60
N TYR A 21 -17.23 -2.16 -9.95
CA TYR A 21 -17.72 -0.80 -9.68
C TYR A 21 -18.46 -0.26 -10.90
N LYS A 22 -19.65 0.31 -10.66
CA LYS A 22 -20.43 1.06 -11.65
C LYS A 22 -20.25 2.56 -11.43
N MET A 23 -20.72 3.34 -12.40
CA MET A 23 -20.79 4.80 -12.25
C MET A 23 -21.58 5.15 -10.98
N LYS A 24 -21.06 6.10 -10.18
CA LYS A 24 -21.56 6.54 -8.85
C LYS A 24 -21.25 5.63 -7.65
N ASP A 25 -20.44 4.58 -7.81
CA ASP A 25 -19.99 3.73 -6.69
C ASP A 25 -18.73 4.26 -5.98
N GLU A 26 -18.45 5.57 -6.04
CA GLU A 26 -17.19 6.15 -5.54
C GLU A 26 -17.02 5.93 -4.04
N ASN A 27 -18.07 6.19 -3.26
CA ASN A 27 -18.08 5.96 -1.81
C ASN A 27 -17.86 4.46 -1.47
N ASN A 28 -18.44 3.56 -2.26
CA ASN A 28 -18.27 2.12 -2.06
C ASN A 28 -16.81 1.70 -2.33
N PHE A 29 -16.19 2.24 -3.38
CA PHE A 29 -14.78 2.02 -3.66
C PHE A 29 -13.89 2.59 -2.55
N GLN A 30 -14.18 3.81 -2.08
CA GLN A 30 -13.45 4.44 -0.99
C GLN A 30 -13.51 3.58 0.28
N GLU A 31 -14.70 3.11 0.67
CA GLU A 31 -14.89 2.24 1.83
C GLU A 31 -14.10 0.92 1.69
N ASP A 32 -14.15 0.28 0.51
CA ASP A 32 -13.41 -0.95 0.26
C ASP A 32 -11.89 -0.75 0.29
N LEU A 33 -11.40 0.38 -0.22
CA LEU A 33 -10.00 0.77 -0.14
C LEU A 33 -9.56 0.98 1.31
N LEU A 34 -10.36 1.67 2.12
CA LEU A 34 -10.08 1.90 3.54
C LEU A 34 -10.08 0.59 4.33
N ASN A 35 -11.03 -0.31 4.07
CA ASN A 35 -11.07 -1.64 4.69
C ASN A 35 -9.87 -2.51 4.28
N ALA A 36 -9.42 -2.40 3.03
CA ALA A 36 -8.20 -3.03 2.53
C ALA A 36 -6.95 -2.49 3.26
N ALA A 37 -6.82 -1.17 3.34
CA ALA A 37 -5.72 -0.49 4.02
C ALA A 37 -5.67 -0.85 5.51
N PHE A 38 -6.81 -0.85 6.20
CA PHE A 38 -6.94 -1.31 7.57
C PHE A 38 -6.49 -2.77 7.74
N SER A 39 -6.96 -3.66 6.86
CA SER A 39 -6.59 -5.08 6.90
C SER A 39 -5.09 -5.28 6.67
N GLN A 40 -4.48 -4.48 5.78
CA GLN A 40 -3.05 -4.51 5.53
C GLN A 40 -2.24 -4.02 6.74
N GLY A 41 -2.66 -2.92 7.38
CA GLY A 41 -2.05 -2.44 8.61
C GLY A 41 -2.11 -3.48 9.72
N LYS A 42 -3.26 -4.15 9.87
CA LYS A 42 -3.46 -5.27 10.81
C LYS A 42 -2.51 -6.43 10.51
N LEU A 43 -2.46 -6.88 9.26
CA LEU A 43 -1.58 -7.97 8.84
C LEU A 43 -0.10 -7.68 9.13
N LEU A 44 0.36 -6.47 8.81
CA LEU A 44 1.73 -6.04 9.03
C LEU A 44 2.04 -5.87 10.52
N GLY A 45 1.10 -5.35 11.30
CA GLY A 45 1.20 -5.26 12.76
C GLY A 45 1.38 -6.62 13.41
N LYS A 46 0.64 -7.64 12.95
CA LYS A 46 0.82 -9.02 13.41
C LYS A 46 2.15 -9.63 12.97
N LYS A 47 2.57 -9.39 11.73
CA LYS A 47 3.81 -9.94 11.16
C LYS A 47 5.07 -9.38 11.84
N TYR A 48 5.03 -8.11 12.23
CA TYR A 48 6.17 -7.37 12.79
C TYR A 48 5.91 -6.91 14.23
N SER A 49 5.20 -7.72 15.03
CA SER A 49 4.74 -7.35 16.38
C SER A 49 5.84 -6.86 17.33
N ASN A 50 7.09 -7.32 17.16
CA ASN A 50 8.25 -6.88 17.95
C ASN A 50 9.23 -5.96 17.18
N TYR A 51 8.87 -5.56 15.96
CA TYR A 51 9.74 -4.92 14.98
C TYR A 51 9.01 -3.71 14.37
N SER A 52 8.67 -2.73 15.21
CA SER A 52 7.85 -1.59 14.81
C SER A 52 8.44 -0.81 13.63
N ASN A 53 9.76 -0.63 13.59
CA ASN A 53 10.43 0.03 12.46
C ASN A 53 10.24 -0.74 11.14
N GLU A 54 10.38 -2.06 11.15
CA GLU A 54 10.11 -2.88 9.96
C GLU A 54 8.63 -2.89 9.58
N ALA A 55 7.74 -2.82 10.56
CA ALA A 55 6.31 -2.65 10.29
C ALA A 55 6.04 -1.32 9.59
N TYR A 56 6.65 -0.22 10.08
CA TYR A 56 6.53 1.11 9.51
C TYR A 56 6.97 1.15 8.04
N GLU A 57 8.18 0.67 7.76
CA GLU A 57 8.71 0.62 6.39
C GLU A 57 7.83 -0.23 5.47
N ALA A 58 7.38 -1.40 5.93
CA ALA A 58 6.47 -2.24 5.16
C ALA A 58 5.12 -1.57 4.92
N MET A 59 4.60 -0.80 5.88
CA MET A 59 3.37 -0.04 5.73
C MET A 59 3.53 1.08 4.71
N LYS A 60 4.66 1.82 4.70
CA LYS A 60 4.94 2.84 3.67
C LYS A 60 4.99 2.26 2.26
N PHE A 61 5.65 1.12 2.08
CA PHE A 61 5.66 0.44 0.79
C PHE A 61 4.25 -0.02 0.36
N SER A 62 3.44 -0.54 1.30
CA SER A 62 2.05 -0.92 1.02
C SER A 62 1.15 0.27 0.71
N TYR A 63 1.33 1.38 1.41
CA TYR A 63 0.63 2.63 1.17
C TYR A 63 0.90 3.16 -0.24
N ALA A 64 2.18 3.19 -0.64
CA ALA A 64 2.56 3.64 -1.97
C ALA A 64 2.05 2.69 -3.07
N ASP A 65 2.03 1.37 -2.84
CA ASP A 65 1.41 0.44 -3.79
C ASP A 65 -0.11 0.67 -3.93
N TYR A 66 -0.83 0.99 -2.84
CA TYR A 66 -2.24 1.39 -2.95
C TYR A 66 -2.39 2.66 -3.79
N SER A 67 -1.50 3.63 -3.62
CA SER A 67 -1.47 4.84 -4.46
C SER A 67 -1.32 4.48 -5.94
N ASP A 68 -0.36 3.60 -6.29
CA ASP A 68 -0.14 3.24 -7.68
C ASP A 68 -1.36 2.52 -8.29
N ILE A 69 -2.02 1.65 -7.51
CA ILE A 69 -3.24 0.98 -7.92
C ILE A 69 -4.36 2.01 -8.17
N VAL A 70 -4.55 2.95 -7.26
CA VAL A 70 -5.57 4.00 -7.37
C VAL A 70 -5.27 4.94 -8.53
N LYS A 71 -4.01 5.32 -8.77
CA LYS A 71 -3.57 6.18 -9.88
C LYS A 71 -3.49 5.44 -11.22
N GLY A 72 -3.49 4.11 -11.21
CA GLY A 72 -3.37 3.28 -12.41
C GLY A 72 -1.94 3.15 -12.94
N THR A 73 -0.94 3.36 -12.07
CA THR A 73 0.49 3.28 -12.38
C THR A 73 1.15 2.01 -11.86
N ASP A 74 0.38 1.13 -11.18
CA ASP A 74 0.87 -0.15 -10.69
C ASP A 74 1.30 -1.07 -11.85
N MET A 75 2.48 -1.67 -11.71
CA MET A 75 3.11 -2.50 -12.73
C MET A 75 2.58 -3.95 -12.78
N MET A 76 1.64 -4.36 -11.90
CA MET A 76 1.04 -5.70 -12.01
C MET A 76 -0.07 -5.75 -13.07
N ASN A 77 0.06 -6.72 -13.98
CA ASN A 77 -0.84 -6.86 -15.13
C ASN A 77 -2.22 -7.45 -14.80
N ASP A 78 -2.45 -7.93 -13.57
CA ASP A 78 -3.69 -8.58 -13.15
C ASP A 78 -4.80 -7.58 -12.76
N LEU A 79 -4.51 -6.28 -12.78
CA LEU A 79 -5.47 -5.22 -12.40
C LEU A 79 -6.13 -4.51 -13.60
N ASN A 80 -5.97 -5.02 -14.82
CA ASN A 80 -6.52 -4.41 -16.04
C ASN A 80 -8.02 -4.11 -15.97
N LYS A 81 -8.80 -5.01 -15.34
CA LYS A 81 -10.25 -4.81 -15.16
C LYS A 81 -10.53 -3.67 -14.20
N LEU A 82 -9.93 -3.72 -13.00
CA LEU A 82 -10.05 -2.68 -11.99
C LEU A 82 -9.64 -1.31 -12.56
N ASN A 83 -8.53 -1.24 -13.29
CA ASN A 83 -8.07 -0.01 -13.92
C ASN A 83 -9.10 0.60 -14.88
N LYS A 84 -9.80 -0.22 -15.68
CA LYS A 84 -10.88 0.26 -16.56
C LYS A 84 -12.09 0.78 -15.76
N GLU A 85 -12.44 0.09 -14.68
CA GLU A 85 -13.54 0.49 -13.80
C GLU A 85 -13.21 1.79 -13.07
N LEU A 86 -12.02 1.90 -12.48
CA LEU A 86 -11.55 3.12 -11.82
C LEU A 86 -11.40 4.28 -12.80
N ASN A 87 -10.92 4.02 -14.02
CA ASN A 87 -10.93 5.04 -15.07
C ASN A 87 -12.36 5.50 -15.40
N THR A 88 -13.40 4.70 -15.20
CA THR A 88 -14.79 5.13 -15.47
C THR A 88 -15.41 5.80 -14.24
N LEU A 89 -15.10 5.27 -13.06
CA LEU A 89 -15.59 5.73 -11.78
C LEU A 89 -15.03 7.10 -11.41
N LEU A 90 -13.73 7.29 -11.64
CA LEU A 90 -12.94 8.47 -11.30
C LEU A 90 -12.59 9.28 -12.55
N LYS A 91 -13.45 9.23 -13.58
CA LYS A 91 -13.11 9.75 -14.92
C LYS A 91 -13.20 11.27 -15.03
N GLU A 92 -12.25 11.80 -15.80
CA GLU A 92 -12.29 13.07 -16.52
C GLU A 92 -13.31 13.03 -17.68
N THR A 93 -14.15 14.06 -17.83
CA THR A 93 -14.90 14.27 -19.06
C THR A 93 -14.12 15.21 -19.98
N GLU A 94 -14.13 14.94 -21.29
CA GLU A 94 -13.50 15.78 -22.32
C GLU A 94 -14.11 17.20 -22.45
N ASN A 95 -15.07 17.58 -21.59
CA ASN A 95 -15.98 18.71 -21.79
C ASN A 95 -15.97 19.79 -20.68
N GLY A 96 -14.96 19.82 -19.81
CA GLY A 96 -14.58 21.07 -19.12
C GLY A 96 -15.46 21.58 -17.97
N ASP A 97 -16.13 20.72 -17.19
CA ASP A 97 -16.62 21.12 -15.86
C ASP A 97 -16.26 20.09 -14.78
N ILE A 98 -15.36 20.56 -13.89
CA ILE A 98 -14.73 19.99 -12.67
C ILE A 98 -14.69 18.45 -12.57
N SER A 99 -13.56 17.90 -13.04
CA SER A 99 -13.11 16.51 -12.90
C SER A 99 -12.37 16.27 -11.57
N VAL A 100 -12.38 15.03 -11.09
CA VAL A 100 -11.39 14.55 -10.11
C VAL A 100 -10.47 13.58 -10.86
N ASP A 101 -9.28 14.03 -11.27
CA ASP A 101 -8.20 13.16 -11.77
C ASP A 101 -7.95 12.05 -10.72
N ARG A 102 -7.67 10.80 -11.13
CA ARG A 102 -7.31 9.70 -10.20
C ARG A 102 -6.19 10.10 -9.26
N LYS A 103 -5.28 10.96 -9.72
CA LYS A 103 -4.25 11.58 -8.87
C LYS A 103 -4.85 12.53 -7.84
N THR A 104 -5.71 13.47 -8.26
CA THR A 104 -6.44 14.38 -7.35
C THR A 104 -7.27 13.59 -6.33
N TRP A 105 -7.99 12.55 -6.77
CA TRP A 105 -8.76 11.68 -5.90
C TRP A 105 -7.86 11.02 -4.86
N TRP A 106 -6.71 10.50 -5.28
CA TRP A 106 -5.72 9.98 -4.34
C TRP A 106 -5.25 11.07 -3.38
N ASP A 107 -4.85 12.24 -3.86
CA ASP A 107 -4.36 13.34 -3.02
C ASP A 107 -5.39 13.79 -1.96
N ASP A 108 -6.68 13.79 -2.31
CA ASP A 108 -7.78 14.10 -1.38
C ASP A 108 -8.00 13.01 -0.32
N ASN A 109 -7.69 11.75 -0.65
CA ASN A 109 -7.99 10.57 0.18
C ASN A 109 -6.77 9.95 0.87
N LYS A 110 -5.55 10.32 0.48
CA LYS A 110 -4.33 9.63 0.92
C LYS A 110 -4.11 9.70 2.43
N ASN A 111 -4.57 10.78 3.06
CA ASN A 111 -4.51 10.94 4.52
C ASN A 111 -5.41 9.94 5.24
N VAL A 112 -6.65 9.72 4.75
CA VAL A 112 -7.58 8.77 5.36
C VAL A 112 -7.16 7.32 5.12
N VAL A 113 -6.55 7.03 3.97
CA VAL A 113 -5.94 5.71 3.68
C VAL A 113 -4.81 5.40 4.67
N TRP A 114 -3.89 6.35 4.88
CA TRP A 114 -2.81 6.16 5.85
C TRP A 114 -3.34 5.95 7.27
N ASN A 115 -4.30 6.78 7.71
CA ASN A 115 -4.95 6.62 9.01
C ASN A 115 -5.62 5.25 9.19
N ALA A 116 -6.27 4.73 8.15
CA ALA A 116 -6.86 3.38 8.19
C ALA A 116 -5.78 2.30 8.42
N MET A 117 -4.62 2.41 7.75
CA MET A 117 -3.49 1.50 7.99
C MET A 117 -2.97 1.59 9.44
N LEU A 118 -2.81 2.81 9.98
CA LEU A 118 -2.39 3.03 11.37
C LEU A 118 -3.38 2.43 12.37
N CYS A 119 -4.68 2.61 12.15
CA CYS A 119 -5.73 2.00 12.96
C CYS A 119 -5.62 0.47 12.96
N GLY A 120 -5.44 -0.14 11.78
CA GLY A 120 -5.25 -1.58 11.66
C GLY A 120 -4.03 -2.09 12.43
N TYR A 121 -2.90 -1.39 12.31
CA TYR A 121 -1.68 -1.72 13.06
C TYR A 121 -1.92 -1.66 14.58
N LYS A 122 -2.57 -0.58 15.04
CA LYS A 122 -2.84 -0.35 16.46
C LYS A 122 -3.75 -1.42 17.06
N THR A 123 -4.73 -1.93 16.31
CA THR A 123 -5.61 -3.02 16.77
C THR A 123 -4.85 -4.31 17.12
N GLU A 124 -3.73 -4.60 16.45
CA GLU A 124 -2.91 -5.79 16.80
C GLU A 124 -1.87 -5.49 17.87
N ASN A 125 -1.58 -4.21 18.12
CA ASN A 125 -0.51 -3.75 19.00
C ASN A 125 -1.03 -2.74 20.03
N GLU A 126 -2.19 -3.01 20.64
CA GLU A 126 -2.92 -2.06 21.50
C GLU A 126 -2.06 -1.49 22.66
N ASN A 127 -1.10 -2.27 23.14
CA ASN A 127 -0.19 -1.90 24.23
C ASN A 127 1.03 -1.09 23.76
N GLN A 128 1.23 -0.92 22.45
CA GLN A 128 2.34 -0.16 21.89
C GLN A 128 1.87 1.26 21.55
N GLN A 129 2.59 2.25 22.06
CA GLN A 129 2.40 3.61 21.60
C GLN A 129 2.93 3.74 20.17
N LEU A 130 2.07 4.21 19.26
CA LEU A 130 2.51 4.66 17.94
C LEU A 130 3.48 5.83 18.14
N ASN A 131 4.63 5.76 17.47
CA ASN A 131 5.56 6.89 17.45
C ASN A 131 4.87 8.08 16.76
N SER A 132 5.00 9.28 17.32
CA SER A 132 4.39 10.50 16.76
C SER A 132 4.77 10.77 15.31
N SER A 133 5.96 10.32 14.89
CA SER A 133 6.41 10.41 13.48
C SER A 133 5.53 9.62 12.51
N TRP A 134 4.80 8.60 12.98
CA TRP A 134 3.90 7.81 12.13
C TRP A 134 2.64 8.58 11.75
N CYS A 135 2.29 9.65 12.46
CA CYS A 135 1.18 10.51 12.13
C CYS A 135 1.44 11.35 10.86
N ASN A 136 2.70 11.48 10.45
CA ASN A 136 3.03 12.09 9.18
C ASN A 136 2.72 11.12 8.05
N VAL A 137 1.94 11.60 7.09
CA VAL A 137 1.58 10.83 5.90
C VAL A 137 2.86 10.64 5.07
N PRO A 138 3.19 9.40 4.66
CA PRO A 138 4.40 9.14 3.89
C PRO A 138 4.33 9.79 2.51
N ASP A 139 5.44 10.36 2.04
CA ASP A 139 5.58 10.90 0.68
C ASP A 139 6.03 9.83 -0.33
N ASP A 140 6.15 8.57 0.11
CA ASP A 140 6.63 7.45 -0.70
C ASP A 140 5.79 7.25 -1.97
N ASP A 141 4.52 7.66 -1.99
CA ASP A 141 3.62 7.60 -3.13
C ASP A 141 4.07 8.45 -4.34
N ASN A 142 4.98 9.40 -4.13
CA ASN A 142 5.59 10.23 -5.20
C ASN A 142 6.84 9.60 -5.83
N ILE A 143 7.37 8.52 -5.25
CA ILE A 143 8.53 7.80 -5.78
C ILE A 143 8.07 6.92 -6.96
N ASP A 144 8.96 6.55 -7.88
CA ASP A 144 8.62 5.57 -8.91
C ASP A 144 8.48 4.16 -8.30
N GLN A 145 7.47 3.39 -8.73
CA GLN A 145 7.18 2.07 -8.17
C GLN A 145 8.34 1.09 -8.34
N PHE A 146 9.05 1.14 -9.48
CA PHE A 146 10.22 0.29 -9.70
C PHE A 146 11.33 0.62 -8.71
N LEU A 147 11.59 1.90 -8.45
CA LEU A 147 12.59 2.33 -7.48
C LEU A 147 12.22 1.93 -6.05
N ARG A 148 10.95 2.01 -5.67
CA ARG A 148 10.46 1.53 -4.37
C ARG A 148 10.68 0.03 -4.21
N TRP A 149 10.28 -0.76 -5.20
CA TRP A 149 10.46 -2.21 -5.14
C TRP A 149 11.94 -2.61 -5.14
N LEU A 150 12.79 -1.93 -5.91
CA LEU A 150 14.23 -2.13 -5.90
C LEU A 150 14.82 -1.85 -4.51
N THR A 151 14.36 -0.77 -3.85
CA THR A 151 14.75 -0.42 -2.48
C THR A 151 14.31 -1.48 -1.48
N GLU A 152 13.05 -1.94 -1.56
CA GLU A 152 12.53 -3.02 -0.71
C GLU A 152 13.38 -4.30 -0.86
N TRP A 153 13.73 -4.67 -2.09
CA TRP A 153 14.60 -5.82 -2.36
C TRP A 153 16.01 -5.66 -1.79
N ALA A 154 16.62 -4.49 -1.95
CA ALA A 154 17.96 -4.23 -1.43
C ALA A 154 17.99 -4.32 0.11
N GLN A 155 16.98 -3.75 0.78
CA GLN A 155 16.84 -3.83 2.24
C GLN A 155 16.66 -5.28 2.71
N GLN A 156 15.78 -6.05 2.05
CA GLN A 156 15.54 -7.46 2.37
C GLN A 156 16.80 -8.31 2.18
N TYR A 157 17.49 -8.14 1.05
CA TYR A 157 18.73 -8.85 0.76
C TYR A 157 19.80 -8.60 1.82
N CYS A 158 20.05 -7.34 2.19
CA CYS A 158 21.05 -6.99 3.19
C CYS A 158 20.74 -7.64 4.55
N LYS A 159 19.46 -7.59 4.98
CA LYS A 159 19.02 -8.23 6.23
C LYS A 159 19.23 -9.74 6.20
N GLU A 160 18.77 -10.41 5.15
CA GLU A 160 18.89 -11.86 5.01
C GLU A 160 20.34 -12.33 4.90
N LYS A 161 21.19 -11.57 4.20
CA LYS A 161 22.62 -11.86 4.07
C LYS A 161 23.29 -11.88 5.45
N LEU A 162 23.04 -10.88 6.29
CA LEU A 162 23.61 -10.80 7.64
C LEU A 162 23.13 -11.96 8.53
N ILE A 163 21.84 -12.27 8.50
CA ILE A 163 21.28 -13.41 9.26
C ILE A 163 21.92 -14.72 8.81
N LYS A 164 21.99 -14.98 7.50
CA LYS A 164 22.60 -16.19 6.96
C LYS A 164 24.10 -16.29 7.29
N ALA A 165 24.84 -15.19 7.18
CA ALA A 165 26.27 -15.17 7.54
C ALA A 165 26.49 -15.48 9.02
N HIS A 166 25.67 -14.94 9.92
CA HIS A 166 25.74 -15.24 11.35
C HIS A 166 25.42 -16.72 11.64
N ILE A 167 24.42 -17.29 10.96
CA ILE A 167 24.08 -18.72 11.07
C ILE A 167 25.25 -19.60 10.59
N ILE A 168 25.96 -19.20 9.55
CA ILE A 168 27.13 -19.94 9.05
C ILE A 168 28.27 -19.86 10.06
N ASN A 169 28.62 -18.67 10.54
CA ASN A 169 29.71 -18.47 11.51
C ASN A 169 29.47 -19.14 12.87
N THR A 170 28.21 -19.42 13.24
CA THR A 170 27.88 -20.15 14.47
C THR A 170 27.91 -21.67 14.30
N LYS A 171 27.85 -22.17 13.06
CA LYS A 171 27.81 -23.60 12.72
C LYS A 171 29.12 -24.15 12.16
N CYS A 172 29.97 -23.29 11.61
CA CYS A 172 31.29 -23.60 11.06
C CYS A 172 32.36 -22.97 11.93
#